data_AF-A0A7J7BUM3-F1
#
_entry.id   AF-A0A7J7BUM3-F1
#
_cell.length_a   1.000
_cell.length_b   1.000
_cell.length_c   1.000
_cell.angle_alpha   90.00
_cell.angle_beta   90.00
_cell.angle_gamma   90.00
#
_symmetry.space_group_name_H-M   'P 1'
#
loop_
_entity.id
_entity.type
_entity.pdbx_description
1 polymer ?
#
loop_
_entity_poly.entity_id
_entity_poly.type
_entity_poly.pdbx_seq_one_letter_code
_entity_poly.pdbx_strand_id
1 'polypeptide(L)'
;MGPSCSSWILCLCFLSLISATLSALPNKPVDVPFARNYAPTWAFDHIKYFNGGSEINLMLDKYTGTGFQSKGSYLFGHFSMHIKMVPGDSAGTVTAFYGKRWWDQKQFQDLTPAEYSRLQWVRQRYTIYNYCTDRARYPTAPPECKRDHDI
;
A
#
# COMPACT_ATOMS: atom_id res chain seq x y z
N MET A 1 -62.62 5.66 15.91
CA MET A 1 -61.33 6.31 15.60
C MET A 1 -60.33 5.21 15.25
N GLY A 2 -60.01 4.99 13.98
CA GLY A 2 -58.97 4.04 13.56
C GLY A 2 -57.59 4.73 13.52
N PRO A 3 -56.48 4.03 13.79
CA PRO A 3 -55.15 4.62 13.73
C PRO A 3 -54.76 4.99 12.29
N SER A 4 -54.04 6.09 12.14
CA SER A 4 -53.70 6.69 10.85
C SER A 4 -52.79 5.80 9.99
N CYS A 5 -53.22 5.52 8.76
CA CYS A 5 -52.45 4.79 7.73
C CYS A 5 -51.10 5.46 7.39
N SER A 6 -50.97 6.77 7.66
CA SER A 6 -49.75 7.56 7.39
C SER A 6 -48.52 7.07 8.18
N SER A 7 -48.71 6.62 9.42
CA SER A 7 -47.60 6.31 10.34
C SER A 7 -46.75 5.10 9.88
N TRP A 8 -47.38 4.10 9.28
CA TRP A 8 -46.70 2.88 8.82
C TRP A 8 -45.87 3.13 7.56
N ILE A 9 -46.36 3.98 6.64
CA ILE A 9 -45.65 4.35 5.42
C ILE A 9 -44.41 5.19 5.77
N LEU A 10 -44.54 6.14 6.70
CA LEU A 10 -43.40 6.93 7.21
C LEU A 10 -42.32 6.04 7.87
N CYS A 11 -42.70 5.05 8.67
CA CYS A 11 -41.76 4.08 9.24
C CYS A 11 -41.04 3.25 8.16
N LEU A 12 -41.75 2.78 7.13
CA LEU A 12 -41.14 2.01 6.04
C LEU A 12 -40.18 2.84 5.20
N CYS A 13 -40.47 4.12 4.96
CA CYS A 13 -39.53 5.05 4.30
C CYS A 13 -38.31 5.37 5.18
N PHE A 14 -38.47 5.46 6.50
CA PHE A 14 -37.33 5.63 7.41
C PHE A 14 -36.44 4.38 7.46
N LEU A 15 -37.02 3.18 7.42
CA LEU A 15 -36.29 1.92 7.38
C LEU A 15 -35.55 1.70 6.06
N SER A 16 -36.11 2.13 4.92
CA SER A 16 -35.43 2.02 3.62
C SER A 16 -34.25 3.00 3.49
N LEU A 17 -34.33 4.19 4.10
CA LEU A 17 -33.23 5.17 4.15
C LEU A 17 -31.99 4.69 4.92
N ILE A 18 -32.14 3.74 5.86
CA ILE A 18 -31.02 3.18 6.64
C ILE A 18 -30.24 2.12 5.82
N SER A 19 -30.85 1.51 4.80
CA SER A 19 -30.23 0.40 4.04
C SER A 19 -29.15 0.82 3.02
N ALA A 20 -28.81 2.12 2.92
CA ALA A 20 -28.07 2.65 1.78
C ALA A 20 -26.79 3.46 2.11
N THR A 21 -25.91 2.97 3.00
CA THR A 21 -24.48 3.40 3.05
C THR A 21 -23.53 2.38 3.71
N LEU A 22 -23.72 1.08 3.48
CA LEU A 22 -22.68 0.09 3.84
C LEU A 22 -21.61 -0.02 2.74
N SER A 23 -20.79 1.03 2.60
CA SER A 23 -19.52 0.91 1.89
C SER A 23 -18.63 -0.07 2.65
N ALA A 24 -18.36 -1.22 2.04
CA ALA A 24 -17.52 -2.25 2.65
C ALA A 24 -16.13 -1.67 2.93
N LEU A 25 -15.74 -1.62 4.21
CA LEU A 25 -14.38 -1.26 4.60
C LEU A 25 -13.39 -2.22 3.92
N PRO A 26 -12.25 -1.72 3.38
CA PRO A 26 -11.27 -2.58 2.75
C PRO A 26 -10.77 -3.63 3.74
N ASN A 27 -10.64 -4.87 3.27
CA ASN A 27 -10.14 -5.98 4.09
C ASN A 27 -8.77 -5.63 4.67
N LYS A 28 -8.64 -5.73 6.00
CA LYS A 28 -7.36 -5.51 6.68
C LYS A 28 -6.33 -6.56 6.22
N PRO A 29 -5.04 -6.21 6.13
CA PRO A 29 -3.97 -7.20 5.97
C PRO A 29 -4.08 -8.29 7.04
N VAL A 30 -3.81 -9.54 6.65
CA VAL A 30 -3.78 -10.69 7.55
C VAL A 30 -2.36 -11.23 7.56
N ASP A 31 -1.75 -11.24 8.74
CA ASP A 31 -0.40 -11.75 8.92
C ASP A 31 -0.34 -13.26 8.70
N VAL A 32 0.66 -13.71 7.95
CA VAL A 32 0.84 -15.11 7.56
C VAL A 32 2.33 -15.47 7.56
N PRO A 33 2.71 -16.73 7.82
CA PRO A 33 4.09 -17.17 7.70
C PRO A 33 4.65 -16.93 6.29
N PHE A 34 5.87 -16.42 6.21
CA PHE A 34 6.61 -16.11 4.98
C PHE A 34 6.49 -17.20 3.91
N ALA A 35 6.71 -18.46 4.32
CA ALA A 35 6.74 -19.62 3.43
C ALA A 35 5.38 -19.90 2.74
N ARG A 36 4.28 -19.27 3.17
CA ARG A 36 2.98 -19.35 2.51
C ARG A 36 3.01 -18.67 1.13
N ASN A 37 3.59 -17.48 1.05
CA ASN A 37 3.50 -16.60 -0.13
C ASN A 37 4.85 -16.39 -0.84
N TYR A 38 5.97 -16.54 -0.14
CA TYR A 38 7.30 -16.16 -0.62
C TYR A 38 8.29 -17.32 -0.61
N ALA A 39 9.36 -17.18 -1.39
CA ALA A 39 10.50 -18.09 -1.43
C ALA A 39 11.82 -17.29 -1.55
N PRO A 40 12.93 -17.75 -0.94
CA PRO A 40 14.24 -17.13 -1.11
C PRO A 40 14.70 -17.18 -2.58
N THR A 41 15.42 -16.16 -3.02
CA THR A 41 16.02 -16.08 -4.37
C THR A 41 17.54 -16.21 -4.36
N TRP A 42 18.20 -15.73 -3.30
CA TRP A 42 19.65 -15.73 -3.18
C TRP A 42 20.10 -15.78 -1.71
N ALA A 43 21.29 -16.32 -1.43
CA ALA A 43 21.88 -16.45 -0.09
C ALA A 43 20.87 -16.93 0.97
N PHE A 44 20.47 -18.20 0.89
CA PHE A 44 19.34 -18.73 1.65
C PHE A 44 19.67 -18.84 3.16
N ASP A 45 20.95 -18.98 3.48
CA ASP A 45 21.53 -18.95 4.82
C ASP A 45 21.47 -17.56 5.47
N HIS A 46 21.39 -16.49 4.67
CA HIS A 46 21.27 -15.10 5.11
C HIS A 46 19.81 -14.69 5.42
N ILE A 47 18.83 -15.59 5.25
CA ILE A 47 17.47 -15.40 5.76
C ILE A 47 17.31 -16.19 7.06
N LYS A 48 17.10 -15.49 8.18
CA LYS A 48 16.81 -16.12 9.47
C LYS A 48 15.30 -16.08 9.73
N TYR A 49 14.73 -17.23 10.06
CA TYR A 49 13.30 -17.40 10.34
C TYR A 49 13.05 -17.41 11.84
N PHE A 50 12.11 -16.60 12.30
CA PHE A 50 11.67 -16.52 13.69
C PHE A 50 10.17 -16.84 13.78
N ASN A 51 9.71 -17.29 14.94
CA ASN A 51 8.28 -17.50 15.23
C ASN A 51 7.56 -18.38 14.18
N GLY A 52 8.19 -19.49 13.76
CA GLY A 52 7.65 -20.38 12.71
C GLY A 52 7.66 -19.77 11.29
N GLY A 53 8.41 -18.68 11.09
CA GLY A 53 8.48 -17.93 9.84
C GLY A 53 7.46 -16.80 9.71
N SER A 54 6.77 -16.38 10.79
CA SER A 54 5.97 -15.14 10.76
C SER A 54 6.83 -13.88 10.76
N GLU A 55 8.08 -13.98 11.22
CA GLU A 55 9.09 -12.93 11.16
C GLU A 55 10.35 -13.48 10.48
N ILE A 56 10.98 -12.65 9.62
CA ILE A 56 12.24 -12.98 8.97
C ILE A 56 13.22 -11.80 9.05
N ASN A 57 14.50 -12.10 9.30
CA ASN A 57 15.57 -11.13 9.16
C ASN A 57 16.40 -11.44 7.92
N LEU A 58 16.60 -10.43 7.08
CA LEU A 58 17.52 -10.46 5.96
C LEU A 58 18.89 -9.96 6.43
N MET A 59 19.93 -10.77 6.22
CA MET A 59 21.31 -10.41 6.54
C MET A 59 22.05 -9.92 5.30
N LEU A 60 22.84 -8.87 5.47
CA LEU A 60 23.77 -8.34 4.49
C LEU A 60 25.16 -8.34 5.11
N ASP A 61 26.12 -8.95 4.44
CA ASP A 61 27.52 -8.86 4.80
C ASP A 61 28.36 -8.34 3.62
N LYS A 62 29.69 -8.33 3.77
CA LYS A 62 30.62 -7.83 2.73
C LYS A 62 30.77 -8.76 1.51
N TYR A 63 30.24 -9.98 1.56
CA TYR A 63 30.30 -10.97 0.49
C TYR A 63 28.97 -11.07 -0.26
N THR A 64 27.84 -11.02 0.45
CA THR A 64 26.52 -11.15 -0.17
C THR A 64 25.42 -10.41 0.60
N GLY A 65 24.46 -9.88 -0.14
CA GLY A 65 23.11 -9.63 0.37
C GLY A 65 22.24 -10.88 0.23
N THR A 66 20.95 -10.74 0.52
CA THR A 66 19.94 -11.79 0.35
C THR A 66 18.65 -11.20 -0.22
N GLY A 67 17.75 -12.06 -0.70
CA GLY A 67 16.49 -11.65 -1.29
C GLY A 67 15.46 -12.76 -1.33
N PHE A 68 14.21 -12.36 -1.54
CA PHE A 68 13.08 -13.26 -1.75
C PHE A 68 12.14 -12.72 -2.82
N GLN A 69 11.31 -13.59 -3.37
CA GLN A 69 10.26 -13.25 -4.33
C GLN A 69 8.95 -13.96 -3.97
N SER A 70 7.83 -13.46 -4.48
CA SER A 70 6.55 -14.14 -4.36
C SER A 70 6.55 -15.43 -5.19
N LYS A 71 5.91 -16.48 -4.67
CA LYS A 71 5.70 -17.74 -5.39
C LYS A 71 4.71 -17.55 -6.55
N GLY A 72 3.72 -16.70 -6.36
CA GLY A 72 2.77 -16.29 -7.39
C GLY A 72 3.25 -15.05 -8.15
N SER A 73 2.92 -15.01 -9.44
CA SER A 73 2.88 -13.77 -10.22
C SER A 73 1.50 -13.14 -10.05
N TYR A 74 1.46 -11.83 -9.79
CA TYR A 74 0.22 -11.08 -9.61
C TYR A 74 0.14 -9.95 -10.64
N LEU A 75 -1.05 -9.77 -11.20
CA LEU A 75 -1.34 -8.65 -12.09
C LEU A 75 -1.77 -7.42 -11.29
N PHE A 76 -2.65 -7.64 -10.31
CA PHE A 76 -3.17 -6.66 -9.35
C PHE A 76 -3.24 -7.29 -7.95
N GLY A 77 -3.29 -6.46 -6.92
CA GLY A 77 -3.49 -6.92 -5.55
C GLY A 77 -3.10 -5.88 -4.51
N HIS A 78 -3.52 -6.08 -3.27
CA HIS A 78 -3.08 -5.29 -2.13
C HIS A 78 -1.89 -6.00 -1.45
N PHE A 79 -0.69 -5.48 -1.65
CA PHE A 79 0.53 -6.03 -1.06
C PHE A 79 0.90 -5.22 0.19
N SER A 80 0.99 -5.89 1.33
CA SER A 80 1.36 -5.29 2.61
C SER A 80 2.49 -6.09 3.24
N MET A 81 3.40 -5.38 3.92
CA MET A 81 4.56 -5.94 4.57
C MET A 81 4.89 -5.10 5.81
N HIS A 82 5.05 -5.73 6.96
CA HIS A 82 5.62 -5.07 8.14
C HIS A 82 7.14 -5.07 8.00
N ILE A 83 7.76 -3.88 7.91
CA ILE A 83 9.20 -3.72 7.72
C ILE A 83 9.78 -2.90 8.88
N LYS A 84 10.85 -3.43 9.48
CA LYS A 84 11.71 -2.70 10.42
C LYS A 84 13.07 -2.50 9.75
N MET A 85 13.53 -1.24 9.69
CA MET A 85 14.80 -0.89 9.06
C MET A 85 16.01 -1.33 9.90
N VAL A 86 17.18 -1.41 9.24
CA VAL A 86 18.46 -1.72 9.88
C VAL A 86 18.77 -0.66 10.97
N PRO A 87 19.08 -1.07 12.21
CA PRO A 87 19.43 -0.14 13.28
C PRO A 87 20.90 0.30 13.21
N GLY A 88 21.21 1.48 13.75
CA GLY A 88 22.57 2.00 13.82
C GLY A 88 23.04 2.61 12.49
N ASP A 89 24.31 2.43 12.16
CA ASP A 89 24.85 2.83 10.85
C ASP A 89 24.36 1.87 9.76
N SER A 90 23.66 2.45 8.78
CA SER A 90 23.11 1.74 7.61
C SER A 90 23.52 2.41 6.30
N ALA A 91 24.56 3.25 6.31
CA ALA A 91 25.04 3.97 5.15
C ALA A 91 25.37 3.02 3.97
N GLY A 92 24.90 3.38 2.77
CA GLY A 92 25.10 2.57 1.56
C GLY A 92 24.24 1.30 1.46
N THR A 93 23.47 0.93 2.49
CA THR A 93 22.55 -0.21 2.42
C THR A 93 21.19 0.20 1.83
N VAL A 94 20.55 -0.70 1.07
CA VAL A 94 19.24 -0.46 0.45
C VAL A 94 18.30 -1.62 0.75
N THR A 95 17.29 -1.37 1.59
CA THR A 95 16.17 -2.30 1.80
C THR A 95 15.06 -1.97 0.81
N ALA A 96 14.78 -2.86 -0.14
CA ALA A 96 13.82 -2.65 -1.21
C ALA A 96 12.59 -3.56 -1.09
N PHE A 97 11.40 -2.99 -1.27
CA PHE A 97 10.15 -3.70 -1.47
C PHE A 97 9.41 -3.05 -2.65
N TYR A 98 9.20 -3.78 -3.74
CA TYR A 98 8.63 -3.24 -4.98
C TYR A 98 7.74 -4.26 -5.69
N GLY A 99 6.75 -3.76 -6.42
CA GLY A 99 5.88 -4.54 -7.31
C GLY A 99 5.90 -4.00 -8.75
N LYS A 100 5.36 -4.75 -9.71
CA LYS A 100 5.17 -4.30 -11.11
C LYS A 100 3.75 -3.77 -11.30
N ARG A 101 3.56 -2.79 -12.21
CA ARG A 101 2.27 -2.17 -12.55
C ARG A 101 1.82 -2.49 -13.99
N TRP A 102 0.50 -2.56 -14.23
CA TRP A 102 -0.18 -2.31 -15.51
C TRP A 102 -1.14 -1.11 -15.35
N TRP A 103 -2.45 -1.34 -15.22
CA TRP A 103 -3.53 -0.34 -15.05
C TRP A 103 -4.66 -0.92 -14.18
N ASP A 104 -5.43 -0.09 -13.49
CA ASP A 104 -6.16 -0.47 -12.26
C ASP A 104 -7.70 -0.59 -12.37
N GLN A 105 -8.37 -1.04 -11.29
CA GLN A 105 -9.82 -1.23 -11.18
C GLN A 105 -10.59 0.01 -10.68
N LYS A 106 -11.88 0.10 -11.02
CA LYS A 106 -12.72 1.31 -10.88
C LYS A 106 -12.84 1.90 -9.46
N GLN A 107 -12.69 1.10 -8.40
CA GLN A 107 -12.86 1.55 -7.01
C GLN A 107 -11.56 2.06 -6.36
N PHE A 108 -10.40 1.87 -7.02
CA PHE A 108 -9.10 2.38 -6.60
C PHE A 108 -8.53 3.39 -7.63
N GLN A 109 -9.40 3.95 -8.48
CA GLN A 109 -9.00 4.90 -9.53
C GLN A 109 -8.48 6.23 -9.02
N ASP A 110 -8.85 6.63 -7.79
CA ASP A 110 -8.52 7.93 -7.23
C ASP A 110 -8.44 7.89 -5.70
N LEU A 111 -7.67 8.80 -5.11
CA LEU A 111 -7.55 8.94 -3.65
C LEU A 111 -8.67 9.84 -3.09
N THR A 112 -9.04 9.64 -1.83
CA THR A 112 -9.98 10.56 -1.18
C THR A 112 -9.34 11.93 -0.93
N PRO A 113 -10.12 13.03 -0.83
CA PRO A 113 -9.57 14.37 -0.54
C PRO A 113 -8.74 14.44 0.75
N ALA A 114 -9.07 13.60 1.75
CA ALA A 114 -8.30 13.49 2.99
C ALA A 114 -6.94 12.79 2.78
N GLU A 115 -6.86 11.80 1.90
CA GLU A 115 -5.60 11.14 1.53
C GLU A 115 -4.74 12.06 0.66
N TYR A 116 -5.32 12.79 -0.28
CA TYR A 116 -4.63 13.85 -1.02
C TYR A 116 -4.02 14.92 -0.11
N SER A 117 -4.76 15.37 0.92
CA SER A 117 -4.26 16.34 1.89
C SER A 117 -3.04 15.80 2.66
N ARG A 118 -3.02 14.49 2.98
CA ARG A 118 -1.87 13.82 3.61
C ARG A 118 -0.69 13.68 2.66
N LEU A 119 -0.94 13.31 1.39
CA LEU A 119 0.07 13.22 0.35
C LEU A 119 0.77 14.58 0.12
N GLN A 120 0.00 15.65 0.02
CA GLN A 120 0.52 17.01 -0.13
C GLN A 120 1.39 17.43 1.06
N TRP A 121 0.98 17.09 2.30
CA TRP A 121 1.78 17.34 3.51
C TRP A 121 3.12 16.60 3.50
N VAL A 122 3.14 15.34 3.06
CA VAL A 122 4.40 14.58 2.87
C VAL A 122 5.29 15.27 1.82
N ARG A 123 4.72 15.63 0.67
CA ARG A 123 5.45 16.33 -0.40
C ARG A 123 6.07 17.66 0.02
N GLN A 124 5.39 18.42 0.87
CA GLN A 124 5.88 19.72 1.34
C GLN A 124 6.95 19.63 2.45
N ARG A 125 7.02 18.53 3.21
CA ARG A 125 7.85 18.45 4.43
C ARG A 125 8.91 17.35 4.45
N TYR A 126 8.76 16.29 3.66
CA TYR A 126 9.60 15.09 3.73
C TYR A 126 10.24 14.71 2.38
N THR A 127 9.81 15.31 1.27
CA THR A 127 10.40 15.06 -0.04
C THR A 127 11.65 15.90 -0.26
N ILE A 128 12.82 15.26 -0.20
CA ILE A 128 14.13 15.89 -0.46
C ILE A 128 14.54 15.85 -1.94
N TYR A 129 13.92 14.99 -2.75
CA TYR A 129 14.15 14.89 -4.19
C TYR A 129 12.85 14.48 -4.89
N ASN A 130 12.53 15.15 -6.01
CA ASN A 130 11.40 14.83 -6.86
C ASN A 130 11.78 15.02 -8.33
N TYR A 131 11.66 13.96 -9.13
CA TYR A 131 11.99 13.95 -10.56
C TYR A 131 11.09 14.91 -11.38
N CYS A 132 9.85 15.15 -10.95
CA CYS A 132 8.92 16.06 -11.63
C CYS A 132 9.35 17.54 -11.57
N THR A 133 10.11 17.91 -10.53
CA THR A 133 10.67 19.25 -10.32
C THR A 133 12.14 19.37 -10.73
N ASP A 134 12.82 18.24 -11.00
CA ASP A 134 14.21 18.21 -11.45
C ASP A 134 14.32 18.68 -12.92
N ARG A 135 14.46 19.99 -13.11
CA ARG A 135 14.61 20.62 -14.43
C ARG A 135 15.99 20.41 -15.06
N ALA A 136 16.99 19.98 -14.28
CA ALA A 136 18.30 19.65 -14.81
C ALA A 136 18.27 18.30 -15.56
N ARG A 137 17.51 17.33 -15.03
CA ARG A 137 17.29 16.02 -15.65
C ARG A 137 16.11 15.99 -16.62
N TYR A 138 15.02 16.70 -16.30
CA TYR A 138 13.78 16.75 -17.08
C TYR A 138 13.39 18.21 -17.37
N PRO A 139 13.93 18.82 -18.45
CA PRO A 139 13.67 20.21 -18.81
C PRO A 139 12.17 20.51 -18.94
N THR A 140 11.41 19.59 -19.53
CA THR A 140 9.95 19.53 -19.48
C THR A 140 9.49 18.47 -18.49
N ALA A 141 8.43 18.77 -17.73
CA ALA A 141 7.87 17.81 -16.77
C ALA A 141 7.26 16.60 -17.51
N PRO A 142 7.50 15.37 -17.02
CA PRO A 142 6.75 14.20 -17.45
C PRO A 142 5.23 14.39 -17.30
N PRO A 143 4.40 13.89 -18.23
CA PRO A 143 2.96 14.19 -18.28
C PRO A 143 2.17 13.65 -17.08
N GLU A 144 2.65 12.60 -16.42
CA GLU A 144 2.07 12.01 -15.22
C GLU A 144 2.12 12.96 -14.02
N CYS A 145 3.14 13.82 -13.92
CA CYS A 145 3.40 14.65 -12.74
C CYS A 145 2.21 15.54 -12.34
N LYS A 146 1.46 16.05 -13.31
CA LYS A 146 0.27 16.88 -13.06
C LYS A 146 -0.94 16.06 -12.58
N ARG A 147 -1.09 14.83 -13.08
CA ARG A 147 -2.18 13.91 -12.68
C ARG A 147 -1.90 13.29 -11.31
N ASP A 148 -0.64 12.98 -11.03
CA ASP A 148 -0.21 12.30 -9.82
C ASP A 148 0.02 13.30 -8.65
N HIS A 149 -0.28 14.60 -8.86
CA HIS A 149 -0.16 15.73 -7.94
C HIS A 149 1.28 15.96 -7.41
N ASP A 150 2.27 15.77 -8.28
CA ASP A 150 3.70 15.94 -8.00
C ASP A 150 4.20 17.38 -8.21
N ILE A 151 3.40 18.22 -8.89
CA ILE A 151 3.64 19.63 -9.25
C ILE A 151 2.35 20.44 -9.21
#